data_AF-A0A1S6H4G7-F1
#
_entry.id   AF-A0A1S6H4G7-F1
#
_cell.length_a   1.000
_cell.length_b   1.000
_cell.length_c   1.000
_cell.angle_alpha   90.00
_cell.angle_beta   90.00
_cell.angle_gamma   90.00
#
_symmetry.space_group_name_H-M   'P 1'
#
loop_
_entity.id
_entity.type
_entity.pdbx_description
1 polymer ?
#
loop_
_entity_poly.entity_id
_entity_poly.type
_entity_poly.pdbx_seq_one_letter_code
_entity_poly.pdbx_strand_id
1 'polypeptide(L)' 'MLDEEGCLSFPNLFGMVKRPEKIRYRGIDETGNVIEAKATGLLARVIQHEYDHLDGVLFIDKLEGQLYTYETQDDAEKL' A
#
# COMPACT_ATOMS: atom_id res chain seq x y z
N MET A 1 -10.43 2.59 3.91
CA MET A 1 -10.10 3.65 2.95
C MET A 1 -9.75 3.00 1.62
N LEU A 2 -10.33 3.48 0.53
CA LEU A 2 -9.94 3.13 -0.83
C LEU A 2 -9.00 4.24 -1.31
N ASP A 3 -7.80 3.90 -1.77
CA ASP A 3 -6.79 4.87 -2.20
C ASP A 3 -5.81 4.20 -3.17
N GLU A 4 -5.06 5.01 -3.89
CA GLU A 4 -4.05 4.54 -4.86
C GLU A 4 -2.84 3.91 -4.14
N GLU A 5 -2.32 2.82 -4.69
CA GLU A 5 -1.02 2.25 -4.35
C GLU A 5 -0.18 1.99 -5.59
N GLY A 6 1.12 2.14 -5.42
CA GLY A 6 2.14 1.58 -6.31
C GLY A 6 3.16 0.79 -5.48
N CYS A 7 4.10 0.12 -6.15
CA CYS A 7 5.15 -0.64 -5.50
C CYS A 7 6.45 -0.55 -6.30
N LEU A 8 7.60 -0.42 -5.63
CA LEU A 8 8.90 -0.39 -6.32
C LEU A 8 9.22 -1.71 -7.04
N SER A 9 8.63 -2.82 -6.62
CA SER A 9 8.71 -4.11 -7.33
C SER A 9 7.95 -4.12 -8.66
N PHE A 10 7.05 -3.14 -8.88
CA PHE A 10 6.23 -2.96 -10.07
C PHE A 10 6.35 -1.51 -10.56
N PRO A 11 7.50 -1.12 -11.13
CA PRO A 11 7.75 0.26 -11.51
C PRO A 11 6.67 0.77 -12.48
N ASN A 12 6.19 1.99 -12.22
CA ASN A 12 5.17 2.71 -13.00
C ASN A 12 3.77 2.10 -13.01
N LEU A 13 3.48 1.09 -12.17
CA LEU A 13 2.13 0.53 -12.04
C LEU A 13 1.46 1.00 -10.75
N PHE A 14 0.21 1.42 -10.91
CA PHE A 14 -0.66 1.93 -9.86
C PHE A 14 -2.04 1.27 -9.92
N GLY A 15 -2.73 1.26 -8.80
CA GLY A 15 -4.11 0.80 -8.73
C GLY A 15 -4.76 1.11 -7.39
N MET A 16 -6.08 1.13 -7.37
CA MET A 16 -6.86 1.42 -6.16
C MET A 16 -6.89 0.19 -5.26
N VAL A 17 -6.49 0.34 -3.99
CA VAL A 17 -6.48 -0.74 -3.00
C VAL A 17 -7.23 -0.32 -1.75
N LYS A 18 -8.16 -1.16 -1.29
CA LYS A 18 -8.91 -0.93 -0.06
C LYS A 18 -8.13 -1.45 1.14
N ARG A 19 -7.85 -0.56 2.11
CA ARG A 19 -7.20 -0.93 3.39
C ARG A 19 -7.91 -0.37 4.61
N PRO A 20 -7.79 -1.01 5.78
CA PRO A 20 -8.02 -0.39 7.08
C PRO A 20 -7.32 0.97 7.21
N GLU A 21 -8.07 1.99 7.65
CA GLU A 21 -7.55 3.35 7.82
C GLU A 21 -6.71 3.53 9.10
N LYS A 22 -6.91 2.65 10.08
CA LYS A 22 -6.24 2.67 11.38
C LYS A 22 -5.79 1.26 11.73
N ILE A 23 -4.55 1.13 12.16
CA ILE A 23 -3.97 -0.15 12.61
C ILE A 23 -3.27 0.03 13.95
N ARG A 24 -3.06 -1.09 14.64
CA ARG A 24 -2.05 -1.23 15.69
C ARG A 24 -1.02 -2.23 15.17
N TYR A 25 0.26 -1.90 15.32
CA TYR A 25 1.35 -2.77 14.89
C TYR A 25 2.34 -2.96 16.03
N ARG A 26 3.05 -4.09 15.99
CA ARG A 26 4.13 -4.42 16.91
C ARG A 26 5.27 -5.04 16.10
N GLY A 27 6.50 -4.65 16.41
CA GLY A 27 7.69 -5.15 15.75
C GLY A 27 8.92 -5.03 16.65
N ILE A 28 10.10 -5.22 16.05
CA ILE A 28 11.40 -5.04 16.68
C ILE A 28 12.17 -4.05 15.82
N ASP A 29 12.80 -3.05 16.44
CA ASP A 29 13.67 -2.10 15.74
C ASP A 29 15.05 -2.72 15.41
N GLU A 30 15.89 -1.97 14.70
CA GLU A 30 17.23 -2.40 14.29
C GLU A 30 18.20 -2.67 15.46
N THR A 31 17.87 -2.21 16.66
CA THR A 31 18.66 -2.41 17.88
C THR A 31 18.13 -3.53 18.77
N GLY A 32 17.01 -4.15 18.39
CA GLY A 32 16.39 -5.25 19.13
C GLY A 32 15.31 -4.83 20.12
N ASN A 33 14.93 -3.55 20.19
CA ASN A 33 13.87 -3.12 21.11
C ASN A 33 12.48 -3.36 20.50
N VAL A 34 11.51 -3.67 21.37
CA VAL A 34 10.11 -3.81 20.96
C VAL A 34 9.52 -2.43 20.66
N ILE A 35 8.93 -2.30 19.48
CA ILE A 35 8.08 -1.16 19.12
C ILE A 35 6.63 -1.61 19.10
N GLU A 36 5.73 -0.83 19.71
CA GLU A 36 4.27 -1.01 19.60
C GLU A 36 3.60 0.35 19.49
N ALA A 37 2.85 0.57 18.41
CA ALA A 37 2.20 1.85 18.15
C ALA A 37 0.91 1.68 17.34
N LYS A 38 0.17 2.78 17.23
CA LYS A 38 -0.99 2.90 16.33
C LYS A 38 -0.59 3.81 15.16
N ALA A 39 -1.01 3.44 13.96
CA ALA A 39 -0.83 4.26 12.78
C ALA A 39 -2.19 4.53 12.12
N THR A 40 -2.28 5.67 11.42
CA THR A 40 -3.45 6.08 10.65
C THR A 40 -3.04 6.69 9.32
N GLY A 41 -3.97 6.81 8.37
CA GLY A 41 -3.72 7.49 7.08
C GLY A 41 -2.61 6.80 6.27
N LEU A 42 -1.74 7.60 5.65
CA LEU A 42 -0.67 7.09 4.78
C LEU A 42 0.27 6.11 5.50
N LEU A 43 0.66 6.40 6.74
CA LEU A 43 1.55 5.50 7.51
C LEU A 43 0.90 4.14 7.75
N ALA A 44 -0.40 4.10 8.07
CA ALA A 44 -1.12 2.84 8.22
C ALA A 44 -1.14 2.06 6.90
N ARG A 45 -1.36 2.74 5.78
CA ARG A 45 -1.36 2.12 4.45
C ARG A 45 -0.01 1.51 4.10
N VAL A 46 1.07 2.28 4.23
CA VAL A 46 2.44 1.81 3.93
C VAL A 46 2.81 0.62 4.81
N ILE A 47 2.55 0.67 6.12
CA ILE A 47 2.84 -0.47 7.01
C ILE A 47 2.11 -1.74 6.55
N GLN A 48 0.83 -1.63 6.17
CA GLN A 48 0.07 -2.77 5.66
C GLN A 48 0.59 -3.28 4.32
N HIS A 49 1.04 -2.38 3.43
CA HIS A 49 1.66 -2.76 2.16
C HIS A 49 2.95 -3.52 2.38
N GLU A 50 3.86 -3.00 3.20
CA GLU A 50 5.14 -3.65 3.47
C GLU A 50 4.98 -4.93 4.29
N TYR A 51 3.96 -5.00 5.15
CA TYR A 51 3.63 -6.23 5.86
C TYR A 51 3.14 -7.33 4.91
N ASP A 52 2.33 -6.99 3.92
CA ASP A 52 1.87 -7.94 2.90
C ASP A 52 3.06 -8.61 2.17
N HIS A 53 4.15 -7.87 1.90
CA HIS A 53 5.37 -8.45 1.30
C HIS A 53 5.99 -9.54 2.18
N LEU A 54 5.88 -9.44 3.52
CA LEU A 54 6.36 -10.48 4.43
C LEU A 54 5.55 -11.79 4.29
N ASP A 55 4.29 -11.67 3.91
CA ASP A 55 3.37 -12.79 3.67
C ASP A 55 3.33 -13.21 2.18
N GLY A 56 4.16 -12.60 1.33
CA GLY A 56 4.19 -12.86 -0.11
C GLY A 56 2.93 -12.37 -0.85
N VAL A 57 2.19 -11.44 -0.26
CA VAL A 57 1.00 -10.82 -0.85
C VAL A 57 1.40 -9.50 -1.50
N LEU A 58 0.97 -9.29 -2.74
CA LEU A 58 1.29 -8.10 -3.52
C LEU A 58 0.08 -7.17 -3.59
N PHE A 59 0.30 -5.86 -3.79
CA PHE A 59 -0.82 -4.92 -3.91
C PHE A 59 -1.75 -5.26 -5.09
N ILE A 60 -1.20 -5.86 -6.15
CA ILE A 60 -1.95 -6.32 -7.33
C ILE A 60 -2.97 -7.42 -6.99
N ASP A 61 -2.75 -8.17 -5.90
CA ASP A 61 -3.68 -9.21 -5.44
C ASP A 61 -4.90 -8.63 -4.71
N LYS A 62 -4.85 -7.34 -4.35
CA LYS A 62 -5.87 -6.62 -3.56
C LYS A 62 -6.52 -5.46 -4.34
N LEU A 63 -6.37 -5.44 -5.65
CA LEU A 63 -6.91 -4.38 -6.49
C LEU A 63 -8.43 -4.33 -6.45
N GLU A 64 -8.91 -3.10 -6.37
CA GLU A 64 -10.30 -2.75 -6.59
C GLU A 64 -10.36 -2.02 -7.94
N GLY A 65 -10.49 -2.78 -9.04
CA GLY A 65 -10.53 -2.24 -10.40
C GLY A 65 -9.33 -2.67 -11.26
N GLN A 66 -8.83 -1.76 -12.09
CA GLN A 66 -7.77 -2.03 -13.05
C GLN A 66 -6.46 -1.34 -12.66
N LEU A 67 -5.35 -1.93 -13.11
CA LEU A 67 -4.04 -1.29 -13.06
C LEU A 67 -3.94 -0.20 -14.13
N TYR A 68 -3.17 0.83 -13.82
CA TYR A 68 -2.83 1.89 -14.74
C TYR A 68 -1.40 2.38 -14.52
N THR A 69 -0.86 3.06 -15.53
CA THR A 69 0.35 3.88 -15.45
C THR A 69 -0.06 5.36 -15.43
N TYR A 70 0.85 6.26 -15.04
CA TYR A 70 0.59 7.71 -15.14
C TYR A 70 0.21 8.15 -16.56
N GLU A 71 0.83 7.55 -17.58
CA GLU A 71 0.52 7.82 -18.98
C GLU A 71 -0.93 7.49 -19.32
N THR A 72 -1.44 6.35 -18.83
CA THR A 72 -2.83 5.94 -19.08
C THR A 72 -3.86 6.67 -18.22
N GLN A 73 -3.46 7.22 -17.07
CA GLN A 73 -4.34 7.98 -16.18
C GLN A 73 -4.68 9.35 -16.78
N ASP A 74 -3.69 10.02 -17.35
CA ASP A 74 -3.84 11.30 -18.07
C ASP A 74 -4.79 11.19 -19.28
N ASP A 75 -4.92 10.00 -19.87
CA ASP A 75 -5.83 9.76 -20.99
C ASP A 75 -7.27 9.47 -20.52
N ALA A 76 -7.43 8.84 -19.35
CA ALA A 76 -8.73 8.58 -18.74
C ALA A 76 -9.41 9.86 -18.19
N GLU A 77 -8.62 10.83 -17.70
CA GLU A 77 -9.14 12.10 -17.18
C GLU A 77 -9.48 13.14 -18.28
N LYS A 78 -9.09 12.89 -19.54
CA LYS A 78 -9.37 13.75 -20.70
C LYS A 78 -10.66 13.39 -21.47
N LEU A 79 -11.34 12.31 -21.07
CA LEU A 79 -12.61 11.84 -21.65
C LEU A 79 -13.80 12.26 -20.78
#